data_AF-A0A0L0W413-F1
#
_entry.id   AF-A0A0L0W413-F1
#
_cell.length_a   1.000
_cell.length_b   1.000
_cell.length_c   1.000
_cell.angle_alpha   90.00
_cell.angle_beta   90.00
_cell.angle_gamma   90.00
#
_symmetry.space_group_name_H-M   'P 1'
#
loop_
_entity.id
_entity.type
_entity.pdbx_description
1 polymer ?
#
loop_
_entity_poly.entity_id
_entity_poly.type
_entity_poly.pdbx_seq_one_letter_code
_entity_poly.pdbx_strand_id
1 'polypeptide(L)'
;MFHGTWGYIHSASPSLLAQLKPEELTIDALNNALLAGSKLTIRPQMFTPTLKSTNHWEKALKSHITQVILRYIATAMDTCVPLQKTPPEVHPIPAGDPNIAVLKLMIASDNSAQGVGDVFTGFIQQSGLTPEEFHSRLQIIEGDLGSCNIFDTLKKQRCPAVENHESLNNVIAIPGAAHTLWNISQAIFLAHWGNEKDARDTGAWRTLHALAIQANKPVTKKDFNMMLCHIEKIHEATLLYCVLLVSNRAHLPISEDLLEVSSETIEQWVEITYNHFCAGESLRTDLAKTSPAHMNLLLRIRDFATVIEASRAMKAGDYGRLMYMWERWAVMTQGLGKMPHYSKHLPKLIVQLKHVLPKSVSQLVLNTLLISPTSRAEHFMATDQHLEQLNYWLKYFFNHSGIGTKIDRLVDVFSSNIKILIKLESGAEVVHQSHKNRLTVDSINNFRRMAENERMGQSPPDGRPPLPIADAYRCGIIKLQQEFVKTGLARFRPEAPGALSMHEEDHSGEQIMRLDTTGSGELEPHQDVSDESGGEEANQDEEEG
;
A
#
# COMPACT_ATOMS: atom_id res chain seq x y z
N MET A 1 -16.66 -9.76 -23.98
CA MET A 1 -16.20 -9.94 -22.58
C MET A 1 -17.30 -9.35 -21.69
N PHE A 2 -17.72 -10.04 -20.63
CA PHE A 2 -18.73 -9.51 -19.69
C PHE A 2 -18.05 -8.49 -18.76
N HIS A 3 -18.63 -7.29 -18.64
CA HIS A 3 -18.17 -6.24 -17.74
C HIS A 3 -19.25 -6.02 -16.70
N GLY A 4 -18.99 -6.40 -15.45
CA GLY A 4 -19.92 -6.24 -14.35
C GLY A 4 -19.16 -6.04 -13.05
N THR A 5 -19.59 -5.06 -12.25
CA THR A 5 -18.98 -4.72 -10.96
C THR A 5 -19.60 -5.52 -9.84
N TRP A 6 -18.77 -5.90 -8.86
CA TRP A 6 -19.18 -6.70 -7.73
C TRP A 6 -18.51 -6.24 -6.44
N GLY A 7 -19.11 -6.57 -5.30
CA GLY A 7 -18.64 -6.09 -4.01
C GLY A 7 -19.35 -6.77 -2.84
N TYR A 8 -19.03 -6.30 -1.64
CA TYR A 8 -19.67 -6.73 -0.41
C TYR A 8 -19.77 -5.56 0.56
N ILE A 9 -20.72 -5.64 1.49
CA ILE A 9 -20.83 -4.70 2.62
C ILE A 9 -20.08 -5.30 3.80
N HIS A 10 -19.11 -4.57 4.33
CA HIS A 10 -18.42 -4.89 5.57
C HIS A 10 -18.93 -4.02 6.71
N SER A 11 -19.59 -4.65 7.68
CA SER A 11 -20.08 -3.94 8.86
C SER A 11 -19.04 -3.93 9.96
N ALA A 12 -18.75 -2.75 10.50
CA ALA A 12 -17.90 -2.59 11.67
C ALA A 12 -18.40 -3.39 12.87
N SER A 13 -17.48 -3.85 13.71
CA SER A 13 -17.83 -4.61 14.90
C SER A 13 -18.62 -3.76 15.90
N PRO A 14 -19.57 -4.34 16.66
CA PRO A 14 -20.30 -3.60 17.70
C PRO A 14 -19.37 -2.97 18.76
N SER A 15 -18.24 -3.63 19.05
CA SER A 15 -17.25 -3.13 20.01
C SER A 15 -16.51 -1.89 19.50
N LEU A 16 -16.26 -1.78 18.19
CA LEU A 16 -15.72 -0.57 17.58
C LEU A 16 -16.77 0.54 17.59
N LEU A 17 -17.99 0.24 17.12
CA LEU A 17 -19.08 1.22 17.04
C LEU A 17 -19.39 1.87 18.39
N ALA A 18 -19.34 1.10 19.49
CA ALA A 18 -19.56 1.61 20.85
C ALA A 18 -18.50 2.63 21.32
N GLN A 19 -17.33 2.69 20.67
CA GLN A 19 -16.24 3.63 21.00
C GLN A 19 -16.24 4.88 20.13
N LEU A 20 -17.02 4.87 19.05
CA LEU A 20 -17.11 5.98 18.11
C LEU A 20 -18.16 7.00 18.58
N LYS A 21 -17.94 8.26 18.25
CA LYS A 21 -18.85 9.35 18.57
C LYS A 21 -19.84 9.57 17.43
N PRO A 22 -21.16 9.38 17.64
CA PRO A 22 -22.15 9.56 16.58
C PRO A 22 -22.12 10.95 15.93
N GLU A 23 -21.83 12.00 16.69
CA GLU A 23 -21.73 13.38 16.19
C GLU A 23 -20.59 13.58 15.18
N GLU A 24 -19.55 12.74 15.24
CA GLU A 24 -18.43 12.74 14.29
C GLU A 24 -18.70 11.85 13.06
N LEU A 25 -19.77 11.03 13.07
CA LEU A 25 -20.13 10.09 12.00
C LEU A 25 -21.30 10.62 11.14
N THR A 26 -21.28 11.92 10.84
CA THR A 26 -22.32 12.60 10.06
C THR A 26 -21.77 13.15 8.74
N ILE A 27 -22.66 13.37 7.77
CA ILE A 27 -22.31 13.98 6.48
C ILE A 27 -21.76 15.39 6.70
N ASP A 28 -22.37 16.18 7.59
CA ASP A 28 -21.94 17.54 7.90
C ASP A 28 -20.56 17.56 8.56
N ALA A 29 -20.31 16.68 9.53
CA ALA A 29 -18.99 16.59 10.18
C ALA A 29 -17.90 16.23 9.15
N LEU A 30 -18.17 15.28 8.25
CA LEU A 30 -17.25 14.94 7.17
C LEU A 30 -17.00 16.14 6.24
N ASN A 31 -18.06 16.76 5.74
CA ASN A 31 -17.95 17.80 4.71
C ASN A 31 -17.31 19.08 5.24
N ASN A 32 -17.64 19.48 6.47
CA ASN A 32 -16.99 20.59 7.16
C ASN A 32 -15.49 20.30 7.40
N ALA A 33 -15.15 19.07 7.77
CA ALA A 33 -13.76 18.66 7.92
C ALA A 33 -12.98 18.70 6.60
N LEU A 34 -13.56 18.18 5.51
CA LEU A 34 -12.95 18.23 4.18
C LEU A 34 -12.76 19.68 3.67
N LEU A 35 -13.75 20.54 3.91
CA LEU A 35 -13.67 21.98 3.60
C LEU A 35 -12.56 22.68 4.40
N ALA A 36 -12.47 22.43 5.71
CA ALA A 36 -11.36 22.95 6.51
C ALA A 36 -10.01 22.41 6.04
N GLY A 37 -9.97 21.12 5.66
CA GLY A 37 -8.79 20.45 5.15
C GLY A 37 -8.31 20.99 3.80
N SER A 38 -9.21 21.42 2.90
CA SER A 38 -8.82 21.96 1.58
C SER A 38 -8.03 23.27 1.69
N LYS A 39 -8.22 23.99 2.81
CA LYS A 39 -7.51 25.24 3.14
C LYS A 39 -6.22 25.01 3.94
N LEU A 40 -5.93 23.76 4.31
CA LEU A 40 -4.82 23.42 5.17
C LEU A 40 -3.47 23.69 4.47
N THR A 41 -2.55 24.30 5.19
CA THR A 41 -1.16 24.40 4.76
C THR A 41 -0.47 23.06 4.98
N ILE A 42 -0.25 22.32 3.90
CA ILE A 42 0.39 21.01 3.95
C ILE A 42 1.86 21.18 4.34
N ARG A 43 2.27 20.45 5.38
CA ARG A 43 3.67 20.37 5.82
C ARG A 43 4.18 18.93 5.70
N PRO A 44 5.45 18.70 5.33
CA PRO A 44 6.00 17.35 5.22
C PRO A 44 5.77 16.48 6.46
N GLN A 45 5.91 17.05 7.67
CA GLN A 45 5.73 16.33 8.94
C GLN A 45 4.34 15.70 9.12
N MET A 46 3.35 16.12 8.32
CA MET A 46 2.00 15.58 8.38
C MET A 46 1.91 14.16 7.80
N PHE A 47 2.76 13.82 6.83
CA PHE A 47 2.72 12.55 6.10
C PHE A 47 4.06 11.81 6.05
N THR A 48 5.15 12.37 6.57
CA THR A 48 6.46 11.71 6.65
C THR A 48 6.68 11.01 8.00
N PRO A 49 7.66 10.08 8.08
CA PRO A 49 7.89 9.31 9.30
C PRO A 49 8.23 10.19 10.51
N THR A 50 7.59 9.88 11.64
CA THR A 50 7.90 10.49 12.94
C THR A 50 9.13 9.85 13.60
N LEU A 51 9.63 10.45 14.69
CA LEU A 51 10.67 9.83 15.53
C LEU A 51 10.20 8.48 16.11
N LYS A 52 8.94 8.40 16.57
CA LYS A 52 8.33 7.15 17.05
C LYS A 52 8.32 6.07 15.96
N SER A 53 7.90 6.43 14.75
CA SER A 53 7.93 5.54 13.56
C SER A 53 9.35 5.10 13.19
N THR A 54 10.36 5.95 13.42
CA THR A 54 11.76 5.63 13.15
C THR A 54 12.36 4.68 14.19
N ASN A 55 12.08 4.90 15.47
CA ASN A 55 12.49 3.99 16.53
C ASN A 55 11.78 2.62 16.42
N HIS A 56 10.53 2.60 15.95
CA HIS A 56 9.82 1.36 15.66
C HIS A 56 10.45 0.63 14.47
N TRP A 57 10.81 1.36 13.41
CA TRP A 57 11.43 0.80 12.21
C TRP A 57 12.75 0.08 12.47
N GLU A 58 13.58 0.61 13.36
CA GLU A 58 14.78 -0.09 13.82
C GLU A 58 14.44 -1.47 14.42
N LYS A 59 13.45 -1.54 15.31
CA LYS A 59 13.01 -2.80 15.93
C LYS A 59 12.47 -3.78 14.89
N ALA A 60 11.77 -3.28 13.86
CA ALA A 60 11.28 -4.11 12.77
C ALA A 60 12.43 -4.75 11.97
N LEU A 61 13.43 -3.95 11.58
CA LEU A 61 14.63 -4.44 10.89
C LEU A 61 15.40 -5.46 11.73
N LYS A 62 15.59 -5.20 13.03
CA LYS A 62 16.21 -6.16 13.96
C LYS A 62 15.42 -7.47 14.03
N SER A 63 14.09 -7.41 14.12
CA SER A 63 13.27 -8.64 14.10
C SER A 63 13.37 -9.43 12.80
N HIS A 64 13.58 -8.76 11.65
CA HIS A 64 13.81 -9.45 10.38
C HIS A 64 15.11 -10.25 10.43
N ILE A 65 16.18 -9.65 10.97
CA ILE A 65 17.48 -10.32 11.16
C ILE A 65 17.33 -11.49 12.14
N THR A 66 16.69 -11.26 13.30
CA THR A 66 16.44 -12.31 14.31
C THR A 66 15.68 -13.50 13.72
N GLN A 67 14.63 -13.25 12.93
CA GLN A 67 13.88 -14.33 12.27
C GLN A 67 14.76 -15.15 11.32
N VAL A 68 15.63 -14.50 10.55
CA VAL A 68 16.55 -15.18 9.62
C VAL A 68 17.56 -16.03 10.38
N ILE A 69 18.15 -15.51 11.46
CA ILE A 69 19.08 -16.27 12.31
C ILE A 69 18.41 -17.52 12.86
N LEU A 70 17.26 -17.34 13.51
CA LEU A 70 16.52 -18.42 14.15
C LEU A 70 15.94 -19.46 13.19
N ARG A 71 15.79 -19.09 11.91
CA ARG A 71 15.25 -19.98 10.89
C ARG A 71 16.33 -20.78 10.17
N TYR A 72 17.51 -20.20 9.99
CA TYR A 72 18.50 -20.74 9.04
C TYR A 72 19.93 -20.89 9.59
N ILE A 73 20.24 -20.31 10.74
CA ILE A 73 21.64 -20.24 11.22
C ILE A 73 21.78 -20.88 12.60
N ALA A 74 20.94 -20.49 13.57
CA ALA A 74 21.18 -20.84 14.97
C ALA A 74 19.91 -20.94 15.80
N THR A 75 19.98 -21.72 16.88
CA THR A 75 19.01 -21.75 17.98
C THR A 75 19.67 -21.27 19.28
N ALA A 76 18.88 -20.64 20.14
CA ALA A 76 19.35 -20.16 21.44
C ALA A 76 19.39 -21.32 22.45
N MET A 77 20.50 -21.47 23.17
CA MET A 77 20.67 -22.46 24.24
C MET A 77 20.13 -22.01 25.59
N ASP A 78 19.83 -20.73 25.72
CA ASP A 78 19.34 -20.09 26.93
C ASP A 78 18.27 -19.03 26.60
N THR A 79 17.72 -18.42 27.65
CA THR A 79 16.70 -17.36 27.56
C THR A 79 17.14 -16.09 28.30
N CYS A 80 18.46 -15.89 28.47
CA CYS A 80 19.01 -14.75 29.20
C CYS A 80 18.67 -13.41 28.54
N VAL A 81 18.59 -13.37 27.21
CA VAL A 81 18.21 -12.19 26.42
C VAL A 81 16.96 -12.51 25.59
N PRO A 82 15.94 -11.63 25.60
CA PRO A 82 14.73 -11.84 24.81
C PRO A 82 14.98 -11.56 23.32
N LEU A 83 14.95 -12.61 22.50
CA LEU A 83 15.11 -12.51 21.06
C LEU A 83 13.81 -12.05 20.38
N GLN A 84 13.78 -10.81 19.92
CA GLN A 84 12.60 -10.20 19.30
C GLN A 84 12.37 -10.76 17.88
N LYS A 85 11.32 -11.57 17.71
CA LYS A 85 10.97 -12.20 16.43
C LYS A 85 9.96 -11.40 15.62
N THR A 86 9.22 -10.51 16.25
CA THR A 86 8.23 -9.65 15.59
C THR A 86 8.43 -8.22 16.02
N PRO A 87 8.08 -7.24 15.16
CA PRO A 87 8.06 -5.84 15.58
C PRO A 87 6.99 -5.62 16.66
N PRO A 88 7.17 -4.64 17.56
CA PRO A 88 6.16 -4.31 18.56
C PRO A 88 4.83 -3.89 17.91
N GLU A 89 3.73 -4.25 18.55
CA GLU A 89 2.38 -3.81 18.16
C GLU A 89 2.24 -2.28 18.31
N VAL A 90 1.44 -1.67 17.43
CA VAL A 90 1.13 -0.24 17.43
C VAL A 90 -0.37 -0.04 17.60
N HIS A 91 -1.16 -0.52 16.64
CA HIS A 91 -2.63 -0.49 16.68
C HIS A 91 -3.21 -1.77 16.04
N PRO A 92 -3.13 -2.91 16.73
CA PRO A 92 -3.68 -4.18 16.24
C PRO A 92 -5.21 -4.18 16.27
N ILE A 93 -5.82 -4.71 15.21
CA ILE A 93 -7.25 -4.98 15.14
C ILE A 93 -7.50 -6.35 15.80
N PRO A 94 -8.49 -6.48 16.69
CA PRO A 94 -8.84 -7.77 17.28
C PRO A 94 -9.27 -8.77 16.21
N ALA A 95 -8.73 -9.99 16.27
CA ALA A 95 -9.16 -11.07 15.38
C ALA A 95 -10.59 -11.50 15.74
N GLY A 96 -11.51 -11.34 14.79
CA GLY A 96 -12.91 -11.75 14.92
C GLY A 96 -13.51 -12.05 13.55
N ASP A 97 -14.69 -12.68 13.56
CA ASP A 97 -15.40 -13.05 12.34
C ASP A 97 -15.90 -11.78 11.63
N PRO A 98 -15.47 -11.51 10.38
CA PRO A 98 -15.87 -10.31 9.70
C PRO A 98 -17.35 -10.38 9.29
N ASN A 99 -18.12 -9.37 9.68
CA ASN A 99 -19.52 -9.25 9.28
C ASN A 99 -19.62 -8.74 7.84
N ILE A 100 -19.65 -9.68 6.90
CA ILE A 100 -19.63 -9.40 5.46
C ILE A 100 -20.89 -9.95 4.78
N ALA A 101 -21.66 -9.07 4.16
CA ALA A 101 -22.77 -9.39 3.28
C ALA A 101 -22.35 -9.20 1.82
N VAL A 102 -22.28 -10.31 1.06
CA VAL A 102 -21.89 -10.27 -0.35
C VAL A 102 -23.07 -9.77 -1.18
N LEU A 103 -22.80 -8.84 -2.09
CA LEU A 103 -23.82 -8.29 -2.97
C LEU A 103 -24.08 -9.23 -4.15
N LYS A 104 -25.17 -9.00 -4.87
CA LYS A 104 -25.40 -9.54 -6.20
C LYS A 104 -24.56 -8.77 -7.21
N LEU A 105 -23.95 -9.49 -8.15
CA LEU A 105 -23.19 -8.92 -9.26
C LEU A 105 -24.07 -7.93 -10.05
N MET A 106 -23.55 -6.73 -10.29
CA MET A 106 -24.24 -5.68 -11.04
C MET A 106 -23.77 -5.69 -12.48
N ILE A 107 -24.70 -5.59 -13.43
CA ILE A 107 -24.39 -5.44 -14.86
C ILE A 107 -24.14 -3.95 -15.14
N ALA A 108 -23.13 -3.42 -14.47
CA ALA A 108 -22.65 -2.05 -14.58
C ALA A 108 -21.12 -2.09 -14.63
N SER A 109 -20.52 -1.14 -15.35
CA SER A 109 -19.05 -1.03 -15.47
C SER A 109 -18.55 0.09 -14.58
N ASP A 110 -17.55 -0.16 -13.76
CA ASP A 110 -16.88 0.84 -12.93
C ASP A 110 -15.74 1.57 -13.67
N ASN A 111 -15.54 1.29 -14.96
CA ASN A 111 -14.48 1.89 -15.78
C ASN A 111 -14.87 3.26 -16.36
N SER A 112 -16.02 3.83 -15.97
CA SER A 112 -16.45 5.15 -16.40
C SER A 112 -17.25 5.86 -15.31
N ALA A 113 -17.25 7.19 -15.32
CA ALA A 113 -18.00 7.99 -14.34
C ALA A 113 -19.51 7.67 -14.37
N GLN A 114 -20.10 7.51 -15.57
CA GLN A 114 -21.50 7.12 -15.71
C GLN A 114 -21.74 5.73 -15.10
N GLY A 115 -20.91 4.76 -15.44
CA GLY A 115 -21.09 3.40 -14.97
C GLY A 115 -20.88 3.25 -13.45
N VAL A 116 -19.99 4.04 -12.83
CA VAL A 116 -19.93 4.15 -11.36
C VAL A 116 -21.26 4.65 -10.78
N GLY A 117 -21.94 5.61 -11.44
CA GLY A 117 -23.30 6.02 -11.06
C GLY A 117 -24.32 4.87 -11.11
N ASP A 118 -24.21 4.01 -12.13
CA ASP A 118 -25.07 2.82 -12.27
C ASP A 118 -24.76 1.78 -11.17
N VAL A 119 -23.48 1.65 -10.78
CA VAL A 119 -23.06 0.81 -9.63
C VAL A 119 -23.72 1.29 -8.33
N PHE A 120 -23.74 2.60 -8.05
CA PHE A 120 -24.46 3.13 -6.88
C PHE A 120 -25.95 2.83 -6.90
N THR A 121 -26.58 2.90 -8.07
CA THR A 121 -27.99 2.52 -8.24
C THR A 121 -28.19 1.04 -7.87
N GLY A 122 -27.28 0.17 -8.32
CA GLY A 122 -27.27 -1.24 -7.94
C GLY A 122 -27.05 -1.48 -6.44
N PHE A 123 -26.20 -0.70 -5.78
CA PHE A 123 -26.02 -0.76 -4.32
C PHE A 123 -27.30 -0.42 -3.57
N ILE A 124 -27.97 0.68 -3.93
CA ILE A 124 -29.20 1.12 -3.28
C ILE A 124 -30.28 0.04 -3.39
N GLN A 125 -30.50 -0.49 -4.60
CA GLN A 125 -31.47 -1.55 -4.87
C GLN A 125 -31.25 -2.83 -4.04
N GLN A 126 -30.00 -3.13 -3.69
CA GLN A 126 -29.64 -4.34 -2.95
C GLN A 126 -29.49 -4.12 -1.44
N SER A 127 -29.28 -2.89 -1.00
CA SER A 127 -29.11 -2.53 0.41
C SER A 127 -30.39 -2.63 1.23
N GLY A 128 -31.55 -2.63 0.57
CA GLY A 128 -32.86 -2.51 1.21
C GLY A 128 -33.20 -1.09 1.67
N LEU A 129 -32.40 -0.09 1.30
CA LEU A 129 -32.64 1.33 1.56
C LEU A 129 -33.35 2.00 0.37
N THR A 130 -34.15 3.02 0.64
CA THR A 130 -34.57 3.95 -0.43
C THR A 130 -33.38 4.83 -0.86
N PRO A 131 -33.41 5.43 -2.06
CA PRO A 131 -32.38 6.41 -2.46
C PRO A 131 -32.20 7.53 -1.43
N GLU A 132 -33.30 8.05 -0.87
CA GLU A 132 -33.28 9.11 0.14
C GLU A 132 -32.62 8.63 1.44
N GLU A 133 -32.90 7.40 1.88
CA GLU A 133 -32.26 6.81 3.06
C GLU A 133 -30.76 6.54 2.84
N PHE A 134 -30.36 6.16 1.64
CA PHE A 134 -28.94 5.94 1.31
C PHE A 134 -28.16 7.26 1.32
N HIS A 135 -28.70 8.28 0.65
CA HIS A 135 -28.05 9.59 0.50
C HIS A 135 -28.13 10.48 1.76
N SER A 136 -29.01 10.15 2.71
CA SER A 136 -29.04 10.76 4.05
C SER A 136 -28.03 10.15 5.02
N ARG A 137 -27.31 9.09 4.62
CA ARG A 137 -26.29 8.42 5.44
C ARG A 137 -24.88 8.68 4.89
N LEU A 138 -23.93 8.80 5.80
CA LEU A 138 -22.50 8.77 5.47
C LEU A 138 -22.12 7.36 4.97
N GLN A 139 -21.48 7.29 3.81
CA GLN A 139 -21.02 6.06 3.17
C GLN A 139 -19.50 6.08 3.02
N ILE A 140 -18.86 4.95 3.33
CA ILE A 140 -17.44 4.72 3.05
C ILE A 140 -17.39 3.63 1.98
N ILE A 141 -16.73 3.92 0.86
CA ILE A 141 -16.46 2.94 -0.19
C ILE A 141 -14.96 2.68 -0.25
N GLU A 142 -14.60 1.43 -0.49
CA GLU A 142 -13.21 1.02 -0.72
C GLU A 142 -13.10 0.35 -2.08
N GLY A 143 -12.02 0.63 -2.79
CA GLY A 143 -11.72 0.04 -4.09
C GLY A 143 -10.28 0.31 -4.48
N ASP A 144 -9.87 -0.16 -5.65
CA ASP A 144 -8.56 0.22 -6.16
C ASP A 144 -8.50 1.74 -6.45
N LEU A 145 -7.28 2.24 -6.67
CA LEU A 145 -7.06 3.66 -6.87
C LEU A 145 -7.68 4.19 -8.18
N GLY A 146 -7.80 3.35 -9.21
CA GLY A 146 -8.48 3.67 -10.46
C GLY A 146 -9.96 3.96 -10.22
N SER A 147 -10.68 3.05 -9.55
CA SER A 147 -12.09 3.26 -9.21
C SER A 147 -12.30 4.50 -8.34
N CYS A 148 -11.40 4.77 -7.37
CA CYS A 148 -11.44 5.99 -6.56
C CYS A 148 -11.28 7.26 -7.42
N ASN A 149 -10.39 7.25 -8.43
CA ASN A 149 -10.18 8.39 -9.32
C ASN A 149 -11.39 8.64 -10.24
N ILE A 150 -12.02 7.56 -10.73
CA ILE A 150 -13.23 7.66 -11.54
C ILE A 150 -14.37 8.23 -10.69
N PHE A 151 -14.49 7.79 -9.43
CA PHE A 151 -15.44 8.36 -8.48
C PHE A 151 -15.19 9.85 -8.21
N ASP A 152 -13.94 10.26 -7.97
CA ASP A 152 -13.58 11.68 -7.80
C ASP A 152 -13.92 12.50 -9.07
N THR A 153 -13.75 11.91 -10.25
CA THR A 153 -14.12 12.52 -11.54
C THR A 153 -15.65 12.70 -11.64
N LEU A 154 -16.43 11.69 -11.26
CA LEU A 154 -17.89 11.79 -11.22
C LEU A 154 -18.35 12.92 -10.30
N LYS A 155 -17.77 13.04 -9.09
CA LYS A 155 -18.09 14.15 -8.17
C LYS A 155 -17.81 15.51 -8.80
N LYS A 156 -16.70 15.66 -9.51
CA LYS A 156 -16.36 16.90 -10.21
C LYS A 156 -17.33 17.23 -11.33
N GLN A 157 -17.78 16.25 -12.10
CA GLN A 157 -18.80 16.44 -13.14
C GLN A 157 -20.16 16.86 -12.59
N ARG A 158 -20.48 16.45 -11.36
CA ARG A 158 -21.75 16.79 -10.69
C ARG A 158 -21.67 18.05 -9.83
N CYS A 159 -20.50 18.65 -9.67
CA CYS A 159 -20.35 19.99 -9.09
C CYS A 159 -21.02 21.01 -10.05
N PRO A 160 -21.87 21.95 -9.58
CA PRO A 160 -22.02 22.47 -8.21
C PRO A 160 -23.17 21.87 -7.39
N ALA A 161 -23.70 20.69 -7.72
CA ALA A 161 -24.89 20.16 -7.07
C ALA A 161 -24.78 20.16 -5.53
N VAL A 162 -25.87 20.58 -4.88
CA VAL A 162 -25.94 20.76 -3.43
C VAL A 162 -26.45 19.49 -2.76
N GLU A 163 -27.49 18.90 -3.33
CA GLU A 163 -28.15 17.72 -2.77
C GLU A 163 -27.26 16.48 -2.82
N ASN A 164 -27.30 15.64 -1.78
CA ASN A 164 -26.40 14.47 -1.66
C ASN A 164 -26.63 13.42 -2.76
N HIS A 165 -27.86 13.27 -3.25
CA HIS A 165 -28.19 12.30 -4.29
C HIS A 165 -27.57 12.64 -5.65
N GLU A 166 -27.36 13.93 -5.90
CA GLU A 166 -26.66 14.41 -7.09
C GLU A 166 -25.16 14.49 -6.82
N SER A 167 -24.75 15.21 -5.78
CA SER A 167 -23.34 15.54 -5.51
C SER A 167 -22.46 14.39 -5.02
N LEU A 168 -23.05 13.35 -4.43
CA LEU A 168 -22.36 12.27 -3.72
C LEU A 168 -21.44 12.77 -2.58
N ASN A 169 -21.81 13.91 -1.98
CA ASN A 169 -21.10 14.48 -0.83
C ASN A 169 -21.30 13.67 0.45
N ASN A 170 -22.22 12.70 0.47
CA ASN A 170 -22.38 11.75 1.55
C ASN A 170 -21.40 10.57 1.48
N VAL A 171 -20.58 10.47 0.44
CA VAL A 171 -19.69 9.32 0.19
C VAL A 171 -18.22 9.74 0.21
N ILE A 172 -17.39 8.95 0.89
CA ILE A 172 -15.92 9.04 0.85
C ILE A 172 -15.32 7.75 0.28
N ALA A 173 -14.41 7.90 -0.68
CA ALA A 173 -13.67 6.80 -1.28
C ALA A 173 -12.29 6.62 -0.63
N ILE A 174 -11.95 5.38 -0.27
CA ILE A 174 -10.68 5.00 0.33
C ILE A 174 -9.96 4.01 -0.60
N PRO A 175 -8.74 4.31 -1.06
CA PRO A 175 -7.94 3.36 -1.82
C PRO A 175 -7.59 2.12 -0.98
N GLY A 176 -7.73 0.95 -1.60
CA GLY A 176 -7.48 -0.33 -0.97
C GLY A 176 -6.02 -0.55 -0.56
N ALA A 177 -5.85 -1.20 0.59
CA ALA A 177 -4.52 -1.43 1.17
C ALA A 177 -3.71 -2.48 0.38
N ALA A 178 -4.35 -3.50 -0.21
CA ALA A 178 -3.65 -4.49 -1.02
C ALA A 178 -3.12 -3.89 -2.31
N HIS A 179 -3.95 -3.14 -3.04
CA HIS A 179 -3.52 -2.47 -4.27
C HIS A 179 -2.39 -1.47 -4.00
N THR A 180 -2.44 -0.77 -2.86
CA THR A 180 -1.33 0.09 -2.42
C THR A 180 -0.04 -0.71 -2.19
N LEU A 181 -0.10 -1.82 -1.44
CA LEU A 181 1.04 -2.72 -1.23
C LEU A 181 1.57 -3.24 -2.57
N TRP A 182 0.72 -3.78 -3.43
CA TRP A 182 1.09 -4.41 -4.69
C TRP A 182 1.78 -3.47 -5.67
N ASN A 183 1.18 -2.30 -5.95
CA ASN A 183 1.73 -1.36 -6.92
C ASN A 183 3.05 -0.74 -6.44
N ILE A 184 3.16 -0.38 -5.15
CA ILE A 184 4.40 0.17 -4.60
C ILE A 184 5.48 -0.90 -4.53
N SER A 185 5.13 -2.14 -4.14
CA SER A 185 6.07 -3.26 -4.12
C SER A 185 6.61 -3.57 -5.52
N GLN A 186 5.76 -3.53 -6.54
CA GLN A 186 6.20 -3.71 -7.93
C GLN A 186 7.17 -2.62 -8.36
N ALA A 187 6.87 -1.36 -8.07
CA ALA A 187 7.76 -0.24 -8.39
C ALA A 187 9.13 -0.37 -7.71
N ILE A 188 9.15 -0.73 -6.41
CA ILE A 188 10.38 -1.00 -5.65
C ILE A 188 11.13 -2.19 -6.27
N PHE A 189 10.44 -3.27 -6.58
CA PHE A 189 11.06 -4.48 -7.12
C PHE A 189 11.67 -4.25 -8.51
N LEU A 190 11.00 -3.46 -9.36
CA LEU A 190 11.51 -3.06 -10.67
C LEU A 190 12.72 -2.13 -10.56
N ALA A 191 12.74 -1.21 -9.59
CA ALA A 191 13.88 -0.32 -9.33
C ALA A 191 15.13 -1.11 -8.89
N HIS A 192 14.93 -2.22 -8.19
CA HIS A 192 16.00 -3.12 -7.71
C HIS A 192 16.18 -4.38 -8.55
N TRP A 193 15.51 -4.46 -9.72
CA TRP A 193 15.56 -5.66 -10.55
C TRP A 193 16.99 -5.99 -10.96
N GLY A 194 17.73 -4.98 -11.44
CA GLY A 194 19.11 -5.08 -11.94
C GLY A 194 19.21 -5.20 -13.46
N ASN A 195 20.44 -5.20 -13.98
CA ASN A 195 20.74 -5.42 -15.39
C ASN A 195 21.17 -6.87 -15.67
N GLU A 196 20.28 -7.65 -16.29
CA GLU A 196 20.53 -9.07 -16.64
C GLU A 196 21.71 -9.29 -17.60
N LYS A 197 22.12 -8.25 -18.32
CA LYS A 197 23.26 -8.31 -19.26
C LYS A 197 24.60 -8.02 -18.59
N ASP A 198 24.59 -7.61 -17.32
CA ASP A 198 25.80 -7.32 -16.56
C ASP A 198 26.03 -8.44 -15.54
N ALA A 199 27.07 -9.24 -15.75
CA ALA A 199 27.40 -10.35 -14.87
C ALA A 199 27.78 -9.92 -13.44
N ARG A 200 28.15 -8.64 -13.26
CA ARG A 200 28.52 -8.03 -11.97
C ARG A 200 27.34 -7.41 -11.23
N ASP A 201 26.18 -7.34 -11.88
CA ASP A 201 24.97 -6.87 -11.27
C ASP A 201 24.44 -7.94 -10.30
N THR A 202 24.38 -7.58 -9.02
CA THR A 202 23.89 -8.44 -7.94
C THR A 202 22.43 -8.15 -7.61
N GLY A 203 21.67 -7.56 -8.55
CA GLY A 203 20.26 -7.19 -8.41
C GLY A 203 19.33 -8.35 -8.07
N ALA A 204 18.04 -8.06 -7.97
CA ALA A 204 17.04 -9.06 -7.63
C ALA A 204 17.03 -10.26 -8.59
N TRP A 205 17.20 -10.03 -9.90
CA TRP A 205 17.25 -11.10 -10.90
C TRP A 205 18.36 -12.11 -10.57
N ARG A 206 19.55 -11.62 -10.19
CA ARG A 206 20.73 -12.45 -9.90
C ARG A 206 20.55 -13.25 -8.62
N THR A 207 19.91 -12.64 -7.63
CA THR A 207 19.60 -13.31 -6.36
C THR A 207 18.60 -14.44 -6.59
N LEU A 208 17.52 -14.21 -7.34
CA LEU A 208 16.55 -15.26 -7.67
C LEU A 208 17.17 -16.41 -8.47
N HIS A 209 17.98 -16.09 -9.47
CA HIS A 209 18.71 -17.09 -10.24
C HIS A 209 19.62 -17.94 -9.34
N ALA A 210 20.37 -17.30 -8.43
CA ALA A 210 21.24 -18.01 -7.49
C ALA A 210 20.47 -18.86 -6.46
N LEU A 211 19.22 -18.49 -6.16
CA LEU A 211 18.31 -19.29 -5.34
C LEU A 211 17.63 -20.43 -6.13
N ALA A 212 17.98 -20.64 -7.40
CA ALA A 212 17.35 -21.58 -8.33
C ALA A 212 15.85 -21.29 -8.59
N ILE A 213 15.48 -20.01 -8.60
CA ILE A 213 14.12 -19.55 -8.89
C ILE A 213 14.08 -18.96 -10.29
N GLN A 214 13.28 -19.56 -11.17
CA GLN A 214 13.00 -19.01 -12.49
C GLN A 214 11.97 -17.90 -12.37
N ALA A 215 12.41 -16.65 -12.54
CA ALA A 215 11.54 -15.48 -12.47
C ALA A 215 11.81 -14.55 -13.64
N ASN A 216 10.74 -14.09 -14.27
CA ASN A 216 10.81 -13.03 -15.27
C ASN A 216 10.68 -11.67 -14.58
N LYS A 217 11.22 -10.62 -15.23
CA LYS A 217 11.01 -9.25 -14.78
C LYS A 217 9.50 -8.97 -14.68
N PRO A 218 8.99 -8.52 -13.53
CA PRO A 218 7.56 -8.40 -13.25
C PRO A 218 6.97 -7.14 -13.87
N VAL A 219 7.06 -7.03 -15.20
CA VAL A 219 6.55 -5.89 -15.97
C VAL A 219 5.03 -5.94 -16.15
N THR A 220 4.42 -7.12 -16.00
CA THR A 220 2.96 -7.31 -16.09
C THR A 220 2.35 -7.54 -14.71
N LYS A 221 1.12 -7.03 -14.50
CA LYS A 221 0.35 -7.15 -13.26
C LYS A 221 -0.36 -8.52 -13.18
N LYS A 222 0.39 -9.63 -13.18
CA LYS A 222 -0.19 -10.98 -13.25
C LYS A 222 -0.25 -11.72 -11.92
N ASP A 223 0.81 -11.69 -11.13
CA ASP A 223 0.86 -12.44 -9.86
C ASP A 223 1.60 -11.65 -8.77
N PHE A 224 0.85 -10.82 -8.06
CA PHE A 224 1.36 -10.02 -6.95
C PHE A 224 1.79 -10.88 -5.75
N ASN A 225 1.16 -12.04 -5.54
CA ASN A 225 1.51 -12.93 -4.44
C ASN A 225 2.89 -13.55 -4.66
N MET A 226 3.14 -14.07 -5.86
CA MET A 226 4.44 -14.60 -6.25
C MET A 226 5.52 -13.51 -6.22
N MET A 227 5.19 -12.29 -6.64
CA MET A 227 6.10 -11.14 -6.53
C MET A 227 6.50 -10.86 -5.07
N LEU A 228 5.54 -10.78 -4.15
CA LEU A 228 5.84 -10.58 -2.72
C LEU A 228 6.67 -11.74 -2.15
N CYS A 229 6.38 -12.98 -2.56
CA CYS A 229 7.19 -14.14 -2.18
C CYS A 229 8.65 -14.01 -2.66
N HIS A 230 8.88 -13.55 -3.89
CA HIS A 230 10.22 -13.31 -4.42
C HIS A 230 10.95 -12.22 -3.64
N ILE A 231 10.30 -11.09 -3.36
CA ILE A 231 10.89 -10.01 -2.55
C ILE A 231 11.31 -10.54 -1.17
N GLU A 232 10.47 -11.33 -0.50
CA GLU A 232 10.78 -11.92 0.80
C GLU A 232 11.95 -12.90 0.73
N LYS A 233 11.98 -13.79 -0.27
CA LYS A 233 13.11 -14.73 -0.45
C LYS A 233 14.43 -14.02 -0.69
N ILE A 234 14.43 -12.96 -1.50
CA ILE A 234 15.64 -12.16 -1.77
C ILE A 234 16.09 -11.43 -0.50
N HIS A 235 15.14 -10.86 0.24
CA HIS A 235 15.41 -10.14 1.48
C HIS A 235 15.99 -11.07 2.55
N GLU A 236 15.37 -12.23 2.79
CA GLU A 236 15.83 -13.22 3.77
C GLU A 236 17.20 -13.79 3.39
N ALA A 237 17.42 -14.15 2.11
CA ALA A 237 18.71 -14.65 1.64
C ALA A 237 19.82 -13.60 1.82
N THR A 238 19.52 -12.34 1.52
CA THR A 238 20.48 -11.23 1.67
C THR A 238 20.85 -11.01 3.13
N LEU A 239 19.86 -10.91 4.03
CA LEU A 239 20.11 -10.76 5.47
C LEU A 239 20.88 -11.95 6.04
N LEU A 240 20.55 -13.17 5.60
CA LEU A 240 21.26 -14.38 6.00
C LEU A 240 22.74 -14.26 5.68
N TYR A 241 23.08 -13.84 4.46
CA TYR A 241 24.47 -13.67 4.07
C TYR A 241 25.17 -12.54 4.84
N CYS A 242 24.49 -11.43 5.13
CA CYS A 242 25.02 -10.38 6.00
C CYS A 242 25.35 -10.90 7.41
N VAL A 243 24.51 -11.75 8.00
CA VAL A 243 24.80 -12.40 9.29
C VAL A 243 25.99 -13.35 9.16
N LEU A 244 26.10 -14.10 8.06
CA LEU A 244 27.27 -14.97 7.82
C LEU A 244 28.58 -14.17 7.74
N LEU A 245 28.56 -12.94 7.22
CA LEU A 245 29.73 -12.05 7.26
C LEU A 245 30.07 -11.64 8.70
N VAL A 246 29.07 -11.20 9.47
CA VAL A 246 29.24 -10.77 10.86
C VAL A 246 29.72 -11.89 11.77
N SER A 247 29.19 -13.10 11.59
CA SER A 247 29.58 -14.29 12.35
C SER A 247 30.89 -14.93 11.84
N ASN A 248 31.51 -14.38 10.79
CA ASN A 248 32.69 -14.92 10.11
C ASN A 248 32.50 -16.37 9.61
N ARG A 249 31.35 -16.64 9.00
CA ARG A 249 30.94 -17.97 8.49
C ARG A 249 30.56 -17.99 7.01
N ALA A 250 30.72 -16.88 6.28
CA ALA A 250 30.37 -16.82 4.86
C ALA A 250 31.07 -17.89 4.00
N HIS A 251 32.28 -18.32 4.40
CA HIS A 251 33.06 -19.38 3.76
C HIS A 251 32.57 -20.81 4.06
N LEU A 252 31.72 -21.00 5.08
CA LEU A 252 31.19 -22.31 5.47
C LEU A 252 29.81 -22.58 4.84
N PRO A 253 29.54 -23.81 4.35
CA PRO A 253 28.20 -24.18 3.93
C PRO A 253 27.23 -24.15 5.11
N ILE A 254 25.99 -23.77 4.82
CA ILE A 254 24.87 -23.91 5.76
C ILE A 254 24.44 -25.39 5.76
N SER A 255 24.16 -25.91 6.96
CA SER A 255 23.59 -27.25 7.20
C SER A 255 22.10 -27.13 7.55
N GLU A 256 21.38 -28.26 7.54
CA GLU A 256 20.04 -28.35 8.15
C GLU A 256 20.10 -28.22 9.68
N ASP A 257 21.20 -28.68 10.29
CA ASP A 257 21.43 -28.56 11.72
C ASP A 257 21.79 -27.10 12.09
N LEU A 258 20.94 -26.49 12.93
CA LEU A 258 21.15 -25.14 13.44
C LEU A 258 22.28 -25.13 14.48
N LEU A 259 23.06 -24.05 14.49
CA LEU A 259 24.08 -23.84 15.52
C LEU A 259 23.45 -23.62 16.89
N GLU A 260 24.00 -24.28 17.90
CA GLU A 260 23.66 -24.03 19.30
C GLU A 260 24.55 -22.91 19.85
N VAL A 261 23.96 -21.74 20.14
CA VAL A 261 24.67 -20.57 20.66
C VAL A 261 23.86 -19.89 21.78
N SER A 262 24.50 -19.02 22.57
CA SER A 262 23.78 -18.26 23.60
C SER A 262 22.79 -17.25 22.99
N SER A 263 21.76 -16.87 23.75
CA SER A 263 20.84 -15.80 23.32
C SER A 263 21.56 -14.46 23.16
N GLU A 264 22.57 -14.18 23.98
CA GLU A 264 23.42 -12.99 23.89
C GLU A 264 24.23 -12.94 22.58
N THR A 265 24.76 -14.09 22.13
CA THR A 265 25.47 -14.18 20.84
C THR A 265 24.55 -13.85 19.67
N ILE A 266 23.31 -14.35 19.69
CA ILE A 266 22.32 -14.04 18.64
C ILE A 266 22.00 -12.54 18.64
N GLU A 267 21.73 -11.95 19.80
CA GLU A 267 21.46 -10.52 19.91
C GLU A 267 22.65 -9.68 19.41
N GLN A 268 23.88 -10.08 19.73
CA GLN A 268 25.08 -9.42 19.22
C GLN A 268 25.18 -9.50 17.69
N TRP A 269 24.88 -10.65 17.08
CA TRP A 269 24.82 -10.76 15.62
C TRP A 269 23.74 -9.87 15.01
N VAL A 270 22.57 -9.76 15.65
CA VAL A 270 21.48 -8.87 15.22
C VAL A 270 21.95 -7.42 15.22
N GLU A 271 22.52 -6.94 16.34
CA GLU A 271 22.96 -5.56 16.49
C GLU A 271 24.07 -5.18 15.50
N ILE A 272 25.10 -6.02 15.36
CA ILE A 272 26.20 -5.74 14.42
C ILE A 272 25.70 -5.77 12.98
N THR A 273 24.86 -6.74 12.62
CA THR A 273 24.27 -6.83 11.26
C THR A 273 23.41 -5.61 10.96
N TYR A 274 22.59 -5.17 11.91
CA TYR A 274 21.77 -3.96 11.77
C TYR A 274 22.67 -2.73 11.53
N ASN A 275 23.68 -2.52 12.38
CA ASN A 275 24.55 -1.36 12.30
C ASN A 275 25.35 -1.31 11.00
N HIS A 276 25.85 -2.46 10.52
CA HIS A 276 26.65 -2.53 9.31
C HIS A 276 25.84 -2.42 8.01
N PHE A 277 24.62 -2.97 7.97
CA PHE A 277 23.90 -3.16 6.70
C PHE A 277 22.51 -2.52 6.63
N CYS A 278 21.90 -2.12 7.75
CA CYS A 278 20.51 -1.66 7.80
C CYS A 278 20.35 -0.23 8.33
N ALA A 279 21.23 0.23 9.22
CA ALA A 279 21.19 1.57 9.82
C ALA A 279 21.40 2.67 8.76
N GLY A 280 20.85 3.87 8.97
CA GLY A 280 21.02 4.98 8.00
C GLY A 280 22.47 5.45 7.86
N GLU A 281 23.30 5.20 8.87
CA GLU A 281 24.74 5.40 8.93
C GLU A 281 25.49 4.50 7.94
N SER A 282 24.99 3.27 7.67
CA SER A 282 25.61 2.34 6.72
C SER A 282 25.72 2.92 5.31
N LEU A 283 24.71 3.69 4.89
CA LEU A 283 24.66 4.41 3.60
C LEU A 283 25.67 5.57 3.51
N ARG A 284 26.29 5.97 4.62
CA ARG A 284 27.23 7.10 4.70
C ARG A 284 28.69 6.67 4.86
N THR A 285 28.95 5.37 4.91
CA THR A 285 30.31 4.80 4.98
C THR A 285 31.12 5.09 3.72
N ASP A 286 32.44 5.05 3.83
CA ASP A 286 33.33 5.27 2.68
C ASP A 286 33.14 4.18 1.62
N LEU A 287 32.92 2.93 2.04
CA LEU A 287 32.61 1.84 1.13
C LEU A 287 31.30 2.09 0.37
N ALA A 288 30.23 2.54 1.04
CA ALA A 288 28.97 2.86 0.37
C ALA A 288 29.13 4.01 -0.64
N LYS A 289 29.93 5.04 -0.31
CA LYS A 289 30.18 6.18 -1.22
C LYS A 289 31.02 5.82 -2.44
N THR A 290 31.92 4.86 -2.31
CA THR A 290 32.90 4.51 -3.36
C THR A 290 32.53 3.26 -4.15
N SER A 291 31.64 2.40 -3.64
CA SER A 291 31.19 1.16 -4.28
C SER A 291 29.70 1.19 -4.61
N PRO A 292 29.33 1.36 -5.90
CA PRO A 292 27.95 1.23 -6.36
C PRO A 292 27.32 -0.12 -6.00
N ALA A 293 28.08 -1.21 -6.09
CA ALA A 293 27.60 -2.55 -5.73
C ALA A 293 27.18 -2.62 -4.25
N HIS A 294 27.98 -2.06 -3.35
CA HIS A 294 27.66 -2.04 -1.92
C HIS A 294 26.48 -1.12 -1.64
N MET A 295 26.45 0.09 -2.22
CA MET A 295 25.30 1.00 -2.09
C MET A 295 24.00 0.35 -2.57
N ASN A 296 24.00 -0.30 -3.74
CA ASN A 296 22.84 -0.98 -4.30
C ASN A 296 22.31 -2.08 -3.35
N LEU A 297 23.22 -2.83 -2.71
CA LEU A 297 22.85 -3.83 -1.71
C LEU A 297 22.13 -3.21 -0.52
N LEU A 298 22.71 -2.16 0.08
CA LEU A 298 22.13 -1.47 1.24
C LEU A 298 20.76 -0.87 0.93
N LEU A 299 20.63 -0.21 -0.24
CA LEU A 299 19.35 0.35 -0.70
C LEU A 299 18.31 -0.75 -0.90
N ARG A 300 18.68 -1.89 -1.48
CA ARG A 300 17.76 -3.01 -1.65
C ARG A 300 17.31 -3.59 -0.31
N ILE A 301 18.22 -3.79 0.66
CA ILE A 301 17.87 -4.25 2.01
C ILE A 301 16.85 -3.30 2.64
N ARG A 302 17.12 -1.99 2.61
CA ARG A 302 16.22 -0.98 3.17
C ARG A 302 14.86 -1.00 2.49
N ASP A 303 14.82 -0.94 1.17
CA ASP A 303 13.59 -0.75 0.42
C ASP A 303 12.72 -2.03 0.43
N PHE A 304 13.31 -3.22 0.28
CA PHE A 304 12.58 -4.48 0.38
C PHE A 304 12.05 -4.71 1.79
N ALA A 305 12.81 -4.34 2.82
CA ALA A 305 12.32 -4.44 4.19
C ALA A 305 11.00 -3.67 4.38
N THR A 306 10.80 -2.52 3.72
CA THR A 306 9.53 -1.76 3.85
C THR A 306 8.34 -2.54 3.28
N VAL A 307 8.54 -3.27 2.18
CA VAL A 307 7.53 -4.17 1.58
C VAL A 307 7.21 -5.32 2.51
N ILE A 308 8.26 -5.95 3.08
CA ILE A 308 8.09 -7.07 3.99
C ILE A 308 7.37 -6.64 5.27
N GLU A 309 7.73 -5.49 5.84
CA GLU A 309 7.05 -4.99 7.05
C GLU A 309 5.60 -4.59 6.76
N ALA A 310 5.31 -3.95 5.63
CA ALA A 310 3.92 -3.64 5.27
C ALA A 310 3.08 -4.91 5.10
N SER A 311 3.61 -5.93 4.40
CA SER A 311 2.93 -7.22 4.25
C SER A 311 2.73 -7.93 5.59
N ARG A 312 3.72 -7.90 6.49
CA ARG A 312 3.62 -8.50 7.84
C ARG A 312 2.67 -7.74 8.74
N ALA A 313 2.65 -6.41 8.68
CA ALA A 313 1.69 -5.57 9.41
C ALA A 313 0.25 -5.88 8.96
N MET A 314 0.02 -6.04 7.65
CA MET A 314 -1.28 -6.46 7.12
C MET A 314 -1.69 -7.84 7.61
N LYS A 315 -0.78 -8.84 7.62
CA LYS A 315 -1.05 -10.18 8.15
C LYS A 315 -1.35 -10.17 9.65
N ALA A 316 -0.65 -9.33 10.41
CA ALA A 316 -0.85 -9.15 11.84
C ALA A 316 -2.13 -8.37 12.20
N GLY A 317 -2.80 -7.75 11.22
CA GLY A 317 -3.96 -6.90 11.47
C GLY A 317 -3.61 -5.57 12.15
N ASP A 318 -2.36 -5.10 12.04
CA ASP A 318 -1.89 -3.88 12.72
C ASP A 318 -1.82 -2.70 11.75
N TYR A 319 -2.90 -1.91 11.70
CA TYR A 319 -2.95 -0.73 10.84
C TYR A 319 -1.96 0.36 11.28
N GLY A 320 -1.54 0.36 12.55
CA GLY A 320 -0.57 1.32 13.07
C GLY A 320 0.82 1.08 12.49
N ARG A 321 1.25 -0.18 12.44
CA ARG A 321 2.49 -0.59 11.74
C ARG A 321 2.40 -0.32 10.24
N LEU A 322 1.25 -0.59 9.63
CA LEU A 322 1.01 -0.29 8.21
C LEU A 322 1.11 1.22 7.92
N MET A 323 0.52 2.06 8.77
CA MET A 323 0.60 3.53 8.65
C MET A 323 2.05 4.03 8.71
N TYR A 324 2.89 3.45 9.56
CA TYR A 324 4.33 3.79 9.57
C TYR A 324 5.03 3.45 8.25
N MET A 325 4.65 2.36 7.57
CA MET A 325 5.18 2.05 6.24
C MET A 325 4.64 3.00 5.17
N TRP A 326 3.36 3.36 5.24
CA TRP A 326 2.76 4.34 4.34
C TRP A 326 3.43 5.71 4.45
N GLU A 327 3.79 6.18 5.65
CA GLU A 327 4.56 7.43 5.83
C GLU A 327 5.93 7.37 5.14
N ARG A 328 6.60 6.20 5.15
CA ARG A 328 7.87 6.00 4.42
C ARG A 328 7.65 6.00 2.93
N TRP A 329 6.64 5.29 2.47
CA TRP A 329 6.30 5.21 1.05
C TRP A 329 5.84 6.54 0.47
N ALA A 330 5.12 7.37 1.25
CA ALA A 330 4.74 8.73 0.84
C ALA A 330 5.94 9.57 0.39
N VAL A 331 7.12 9.32 0.96
CA VAL A 331 8.40 9.89 0.52
C VAL A 331 9.00 9.10 -0.65
N MET A 332 9.12 7.78 -0.53
CA MET A 332 9.78 6.94 -1.55
C MET A 332 9.12 7.04 -2.93
N THR A 333 7.78 7.06 -2.98
CA THR A 333 7.03 7.12 -4.25
C THR A 333 7.26 8.39 -5.04
N GLN A 334 7.75 9.47 -4.40
CA GLN A 334 8.16 10.68 -5.11
C GLN A 334 9.44 10.43 -5.90
N GLY A 335 10.36 9.63 -5.35
CA GLY A 335 11.64 9.29 -5.97
C GLY A 335 11.57 8.09 -6.92
N LEU A 336 10.63 7.17 -6.71
CA LEU A 336 10.36 6.07 -7.65
C LEU A 336 9.84 6.60 -8.98
N GLY A 337 10.41 6.14 -10.10
CA GLY A 337 9.89 6.44 -11.43
C GLY A 337 8.53 5.76 -11.66
N LYS A 338 7.69 6.35 -12.54
CA LYS A 338 6.41 5.75 -13.00
C LYS A 338 5.36 5.51 -11.90
N MET A 339 5.29 6.40 -10.90
CA MET A 339 4.28 6.37 -9.82
C MET A 339 3.41 7.63 -9.75
N PRO A 340 2.83 8.14 -10.86
CA PRO A 340 2.14 9.43 -10.88
C PRO A 340 0.93 9.48 -9.93
N HIS A 341 0.15 8.40 -9.86
CA HIS A 341 -1.04 8.35 -9.02
C HIS A 341 -0.68 8.13 -7.55
N TYR A 342 0.00 7.02 -7.20
CA TYR A 342 0.31 6.72 -5.80
C TYR A 342 1.20 7.77 -5.11
N SER A 343 2.08 8.47 -5.85
CA SER A 343 2.86 9.59 -5.30
C SER A 343 2.00 10.80 -4.91
N LYS A 344 0.80 10.95 -5.48
CA LYS A 344 -0.17 11.97 -5.05
C LYS A 344 -1.12 11.44 -3.97
N HIS A 345 -1.70 10.26 -4.20
CA HIS A 345 -2.81 9.76 -3.39
C HIS A 345 -2.38 9.27 -2.01
N LEU A 346 -1.23 8.60 -1.87
CA LEU A 346 -0.82 8.08 -0.57
C LEU A 346 -0.53 9.20 0.45
N PRO A 347 0.26 10.26 0.14
CA PRO A 347 0.40 11.40 1.04
C PRO A 347 -0.94 12.09 1.35
N LYS A 348 -1.80 12.29 0.35
CA LYS A 348 -3.14 12.88 0.52
C LYS A 348 -4.01 12.05 1.48
N LEU A 349 -3.97 10.71 1.37
CA LEU A 349 -4.71 9.79 2.24
C LEU A 349 -4.19 9.85 3.69
N ILE A 350 -2.88 9.86 3.89
CA ILE A 350 -2.28 9.98 5.23
C ILE A 350 -2.67 11.31 5.88
N VAL A 351 -2.61 12.42 5.13
CA VAL A 351 -3.05 13.74 5.62
C VAL A 351 -4.53 13.67 6.01
N GLN A 352 -5.37 13.10 5.15
CA GLN A 352 -6.80 12.98 5.40
C GLN A 352 -7.10 12.21 6.70
N LEU A 353 -6.54 11.01 6.83
CA LEU A 353 -6.79 10.14 7.98
C LEU A 353 -6.27 10.72 9.30
N LYS A 354 -5.13 11.43 9.28
CA LYS A 354 -4.47 11.88 10.52
C LYS A 354 -4.86 13.29 10.96
N HIS A 355 -5.23 14.17 10.02
CA HIS A 355 -5.35 15.61 10.30
C HIS A 355 -6.63 16.26 9.79
N VAL A 356 -7.40 15.58 8.93
CA VAL A 356 -8.59 16.18 8.31
C VAL A 356 -9.85 15.51 8.81
N LEU A 357 -10.01 14.21 8.59
CA LEU A 357 -11.26 13.51 8.86
C LEU A 357 -11.63 13.56 10.35
N PRO A 358 -12.94 13.60 10.68
CA PRO A 358 -13.38 13.43 12.05
C PRO A 358 -12.76 12.16 12.66
N LYS A 359 -12.37 12.23 13.93
CA LYS A 359 -11.60 11.16 14.58
C LYS A 359 -12.34 9.81 14.49
N SER A 360 -13.65 9.80 14.67
CA SER A 360 -14.47 8.60 14.58
C SER A 360 -14.55 8.03 13.15
N VAL A 361 -14.60 8.87 12.11
CA VAL A 361 -14.53 8.42 10.70
C VAL A 361 -13.17 7.80 10.40
N SER A 362 -12.08 8.47 10.82
CA SER A 362 -10.72 7.95 10.64
C SER A 362 -10.53 6.60 11.36
N GLN A 363 -11.00 6.48 12.61
CA GLN A 363 -10.97 5.23 13.35
C GLN A 363 -11.80 4.14 12.67
N LEU A 364 -12.97 4.48 12.14
CA LEU A 364 -13.79 3.53 11.38
C LEU A 364 -13.00 2.99 10.19
N VAL A 365 -12.46 3.87 9.33
CA VAL A 365 -11.66 3.49 8.15
C VAL A 365 -10.47 2.61 8.55
N LEU A 366 -9.68 3.04 9.54
CA LEU A 366 -8.47 2.32 9.95
C LEU A 366 -8.75 0.94 10.53
N ASN A 367 -9.85 0.76 11.27
CA ASN A 367 -10.22 -0.52 11.87
C ASN A 367 -11.01 -1.43 10.92
N THR A 368 -11.44 -0.95 9.75
CA THR A 368 -12.11 -1.76 8.72
C THR A 368 -11.24 -2.05 7.50
N LEU A 369 -10.07 -1.42 7.39
CA LEU A 369 -9.11 -1.58 6.28
C LEU A 369 -8.56 -3.01 6.14
N LEU A 370 -8.51 -3.75 7.25
CA LEU A 370 -8.04 -5.14 7.30
C LEU A 370 -9.11 -6.01 7.96
N ILE A 371 -9.24 -7.24 7.47
CA ILE A 371 -10.14 -8.26 7.99
C ILE A 371 -9.41 -9.58 8.19
N SER A 372 -9.89 -10.42 9.11
CA SER A 372 -9.41 -11.79 9.29
C SER A 372 -10.48 -12.78 8.85
N PRO A 373 -10.48 -13.25 7.58
CA PRO A 373 -11.50 -14.19 7.08
C PRO A 373 -11.54 -15.52 7.84
N THR A 374 -10.49 -15.84 8.60
CA THR A 374 -10.42 -17.07 9.42
C THR A 374 -10.59 -16.81 10.91
N SER A 375 -10.86 -15.57 11.34
CA SER A 375 -10.96 -15.16 12.74
C SER A 375 -9.70 -15.47 13.58
N ARG A 376 -8.53 -15.61 12.95
CA ARG A 376 -7.26 -15.92 13.62
C ARG A 376 -6.32 -14.74 13.60
N ALA A 377 -5.52 -14.62 14.66
CA ALA A 377 -4.35 -13.75 14.69
C ALA A 377 -3.37 -14.16 13.57
N GLU A 378 -2.61 -13.20 13.04
CA GLU A 378 -1.66 -13.38 11.92
C GLU A 378 -2.28 -13.85 10.58
N HIS A 379 -3.61 -13.84 10.46
CA HIS A 379 -4.36 -14.26 9.27
C HIS A 379 -5.23 -13.13 8.69
N PHE A 380 -4.83 -11.88 8.94
CA PHE A 380 -5.47 -10.72 8.34
C PHE A 380 -5.05 -10.52 6.88
N MET A 381 -5.91 -9.83 6.14
CA MET A 381 -5.67 -9.33 4.80
C MET A 381 -6.46 -8.03 4.61
N ALA A 382 -6.12 -7.24 3.59
CA ALA A 382 -6.94 -6.10 3.26
C ALA A 382 -8.30 -6.52 2.69
N THR A 383 -9.28 -5.64 2.88
CA THR A 383 -10.65 -5.78 2.40
C THR A 383 -10.70 -5.89 0.87
N ASP A 384 -9.97 -5.06 0.13
CA ASP A 384 -9.84 -5.17 -1.33
C ASP A 384 -9.21 -6.52 -1.77
N GLN A 385 -8.20 -7.03 -1.05
CA GLN A 385 -7.64 -8.37 -1.33
C GLN A 385 -8.67 -9.50 -1.13
N HIS A 386 -9.54 -9.38 -0.14
CA HIS A 386 -10.60 -10.36 0.06
C HIS A 386 -11.62 -10.34 -1.07
N LEU A 387 -11.95 -9.15 -1.60
CA LEU A 387 -12.79 -9.01 -2.78
C LEU A 387 -12.16 -9.73 -3.99
N GLU A 388 -10.85 -9.56 -4.21
CA GLU A 388 -10.14 -10.26 -5.29
C GLU A 388 -10.20 -11.79 -5.17
N GLN A 389 -10.13 -12.33 -3.94
CA GLN A 389 -10.30 -13.77 -3.73
C GLN A 389 -11.72 -14.22 -4.07
N LEU A 390 -12.73 -13.45 -3.69
CA LEU A 390 -14.11 -13.76 -4.06
C LEU A 390 -14.31 -13.68 -5.59
N ASN A 391 -13.75 -12.66 -6.24
CA ASN A 391 -13.76 -12.50 -7.70
C ASN A 391 -13.14 -13.72 -8.40
N TYR A 392 -12.00 -14.21 -7.91
CA TYR A 392 -11.35 -15.41 -8.42
C TYR A 392 -12.29 -16.63 -8.37
N TRP A 393 -12.88 -16.91 -7.21
CA TRP A 393 -13.79 -18.06 -7.05
C TRP A 393 -15.05 -17.91 -7.91
N LEU A 394 -15.58 -16.70 -8.03
CA LEU A 394 -16.72 -16.41 -8.89
C LEU A 394 -16.42 -16.77 -10.35
N LYS A 395 -15.26 -16.32 -10.86
CA LYS A 395 -14.77 -16.67 -12.20
C LYS A 395 -14.52 -18.17 -12.35
N TYR A 396 -13.95 -18.81 -11.33
CA TYR A 396 -13.70 -20.26 -11.32
C TYR A 396 -14.99 -21.05 -11.47
N PHE A 397 -16.00 -20.82 -10.61
CA PHE A 397 -17.28 -21.52 -10.69
C PHE A 397 -18.05 -21.25 -11.98
N PHE A 398 -17.98 -20.01 -12.49
CA PHE A 398 -18.58 -19.67 -13.77
C PHE A 398 -17.99 -20.48 -14.93
N ASN A 399 -16.66 -20.58 -14.97
CA ASN A 399 -15.96 -21.25 -16.06
C ASN A 399 -16.01 -22.79 -15.97
N HIS A 400 -16.10 -23.36 -14.76
CA HIS A 400 -16.04 -24.82 -14.55
C HIS A 400 -17.40 -25.51 -14.40
N SER A 401 -18.52 -24.78 -14.42
CA SER A 401 -19.87 -25.35 -14.32
C SER A 401 -20.47 -25.85 -15.65
N GLY A 402 -19.67 -25.94 -16.72
CA GLY A 402 -20.02 -26.59 -18.00
C GLY A 402 -20.97 -25.83 -18.93
N ILE A 403 -21.49 -24.66 -18.52
CA ILE A 403 -22.42 -23.82 -19.30
C ILE A 403 -22.06 -22.33 -19.10
N GLY A 404 -20.82 -21.95 -19.40
CA GLY A 404 -20.23 -20.60 -19.18
C GLY A 404 -20.83 -19.46 -20.02
N THR A 405 -22.09 -19.57 -20.44
CA THR A 405 -22.78 -18.59 -21.32
C THR A 405 -24.04 -17.97 -20.70
N LYS A 406 -24.49 -18.43 -19.52
CA LYS A 406 -25.68 -17.87 -18.85
C LYS A 406 -25.29 -16.88 -17.75
N ILE A 407 -25.15 -15.61 -18.13
CA ILE A 407 -24.85 -14.49 -17.22
C ILE A 407 -25.84 -14.43 -16.05
N ASP A 408 -27.12 -14.70 -16.28
CA ASP A 408 -28.14 -14.69 -15.21
C ASP A 408 -27.81 -15.67 -14.07
N ARG A 409 -27.12 -16.79 -14.32
CA ARG A 409 -26.68 -17.68 -13.23
C ARG A 409 -25.51 -17.09 -12.45
N LEU A 410 -24.59 -16.40 -13.13
CA LEU A 410 -23.50 -15.69 -12.48
C LEU A 410 -24.04 -14.63 -11.53
N VAL A 411 -25.02 -13.88 -12.03
CA VAL A 411 -25.70 -12.79 -11.34
C VAL A 411 -26.60 -13.33 -10.22
N ASP A 412 -27.57 -14.18 -10.51
CA ASP A 412 -28.61 -14.59 -9.54
C ASP A 412 -28.19 -15.71 -8.59
N VAL A 413 -27.32 -16.62 -9.04
CA VAL A 413 -27.02 -17.85 -8.30
C VAL A 413 -25.64 -17.79 -7.67
N PHE A 414 -24.59 -17.47 -8.43
CA PHE A 414 -23.22 -17.59 -7.95
C PHE A 414 -22.78 -16.42 -7.07
N SER A 415 -23.04 -15.18 -7.49
CA SER A 415 -22.54 -14.00 -6.79
C SER A 415 -23.04 -13.94 -5.34
N SER A 416 -24.35 -13.92 -5.11
CA SER A 416 -24.91 -13.84 -3.75
C SER A 416 -24.59 -15.06 -2.86
N ASN A 417 -24.29 -16.23 -3.45
CA ASN A 417 -24.04 -17.48 -2.71
C ASN A 417 -22.57 -17.90 -2.68
N ILE A 418 -21.63 -17.05 -3.11
CA ILE A 418 -20.22 -17.45 -3.32
C ILE A 418 -19.60 -18.10 -2.09
N LYS A 419 -19.89 -17.57 -0.89
CA LYS A 419 -19.34 -18.09 0.38
C LYS A 419 -19.80 -19.52 0.66
N ILE A 420 -21.05 -19.86 0.30
CA ILE A 420 -21.61 -21.20 0.46
C ILE A 420 -20.98 -22.13 -0.58
N LEU A 421 -20.85 -21.67 -1.83
CA LEU A 421 -20.27 -22.46 -2.91
C LEU A 421 -18.81 -22.84 -2.64
N ILE A 422 -18.01 -21.91 -2.13
CA ILE A 422 -16.63 -22.19 -1.72
C ILE A 422 -16.61 -23.29 -0.65
N LYS A 423 -17.50 -23.24 0.35
CA LYS A 423 -17.60 -24.29 1.39
C LYS A 423 -18.04 -25.64 0.83
N LEU A 424 -18.94 -25.67 -0.16
CA LEU A 424 -19.35 -26.92 -0.81
C LEU A 424 -18.21 -27.56 -1.60
N GLU A 425 -17.43 -26.75 -2.33
CA GLU A 425 -16.31 -27.21 -3.14
C GLU A 425 -15.11 -27.66 -2.29
N SER A 426 -14.78 -26.90 -1.24
CA SER A 426 -13.65 -27.19 -0.35
C SER A 426 -13.94 -28.25 0.73
N GLY A 427 -15.20 -28.69 0.85
CA GLY A 427 -15.67 -29.61 1.87
C GLY A 427 -16.09 -28.91 3.18
N ALA A 428 -16.86 -29.62 4.01
CA ALA A 428 -17.36 -29.08 5.28
C ALA A 428 -16.25 -28.84 6.33
N GLU A 429 -15.14 -29.57 6.24
CA GLU A 429 -13.95 -29.35 7.06
C GLU A 429 -13.05 -28.30 6.42
N VAL A 430 -12.84 -27.19 7.12
CA VAL A 430 -11.93 -26.15 6.67
C VAL A 430 -10.48 -26.60 6.90
N VAL A 431 -9.84 -27.13 5.87
CA VAL A 431 -8.40 -27.46 5.90
C VAL A 431 -7.58 -26.21 5.58
N HIS A 432 -6.98 -25.61 6.61
CA HIS A 432 -6.13 -24.46 6.43
C HIS A 432 -4.73 -24.86 5.94
N GLN A 433 -4.40 -24.50 4.71
CA GLN A 433 -3.03 -24.62 4.19
C GLN A 433 -2.29 -23.29 4.39
N SER A 434 -1.22 -23.31 5.19
CA SER A 434 -0.27 -22.19 5.26
C SER A 434 0.94 -22.50 4.38
N HIS A 435 1.01 -21.92 3.19
CA HIS A 435 2.24 -21.97 2.41
C HIS A 435 3.32 -21.13 3.10
N LYS A 436 4.35 -21.79 3.64
CA LYS A 436 5.48 -21.09 4.24
C LYS A 436 6.50 -20.77 3.15
N ASN A 437 6.74 -19.49 2.91
CA ASN A 437 7.73 -19.01 1.97
C ASN A 437 9.14 -19.25 2.55
N ARG A 438 9.69 -20.46 2.37
CA ARG A 438 10.98 -20.86 2.94
C ARG A 438 12.02 -21.07 1.85
N LEU A 439 13.26 -20.67 2.15
CA LEU A 439 14.46 -21.05 1.43
C LEU A 439 14.89 -22.48 1.82
N THR A 440 15.31 -23.29 0.84
CA THR A 440 15.94 -24.59 1.09
C THR A 440 17.44 -24.41 1.35
N VAL A 441 18.07 -25.37 2.04
CA VAL A 441 19.51 -25.35 2.29
C VAL A 441 20.33 -25.29 1.00
N ASP A 442 19.91 -26.03 -0.04
CA ASP A 442 20.56 -25.99 -1.36
C ASP A 442 20.48 -24.60 -2.01
N SER A 443 19.30 -23.98 -2.01
CA SER A 443 19.13 -22.62 -2.54
C SER A 443 19.99 -21.62 -1.77
N ILE A 444 20.05 -21.72 -0.44
CA ILE A 444 20.88 -20.86 0.41
C ILE A 444 22.36 -21.04 0.05
N ASN A 445 22.84 -22.28 -0.05
CA ASN A 445 24.24 -22.57 -0.37
C ASN A 445 24.63 -22.17 -1.80
N ASN A 446 23.71 -22.23 -2.76
CA ASN A 446 23.90 -21.70 -4.11
C ASN A 446 24.04 -20.17 -4.08
N PHE A 447 23.13 -19.48 -3.39
CA PHE A 447 23.19 -18.04 -3.21
C PHE A 447 24.46 -17.61 -2.47
N ARG A 448 24.84 -18.28 -1.38
CA ARG A 448 26.06 -18.01 -0.60
C ARG A 448 27.30 -18.01 -1.49
N ARG A 449 27.48 -19.04 -2.33
CA ARG A 449 28.62 -19.13 -3.26
C ARG A 449 28.65 -17.97 -4.26
N MET A 450 27.49 -17.58 -4.80
CA MET A 450 27.39 -16.41 -5.67
C MET A 450 27.76 -15.13 -4.91
N ALA A 451 27.21 -14.94 -3.71
CA ALA A 451 27.44 -13.76 -2.88
C ALA A 451 28.91 -13.64 -2.42
N GLU A 452 29.58 -14.76 -2.16
CA GLU A 452 31.01 -14.83 -1.84
C GLU A 452 31.87 -14.45 -3.05
N ASN A 453 31.58 -15.01 -4.23
CA ASN A 453 32.29 -14.69 -5.46
C ASN A 453 32.17 -13.21 -5.85
N GLU A 454 30.98 -12.62 -5.67
CA GLU A 454 30.74 -11.19 -5.94
C GLU A 454 31.13 -10.28 -4.77
N ARG A 455 31.65 -10.82 -3.66
CA ARG A 455 31.99 -10.10 -2.42
C ARG A 455 30.87 -9.18 -1.96
N MET A 456 29.62 -9.66 -2.01
CA MET A 456 28.45 -8.90 -1.55
C MET A 456 28.66 -8.41 -0.12
N GLY A 457 28.30 -7.16 0.16
CA GLY A 457 28.47 -6.57 1.50
C GLY A 457 29.91 -6.24 1.90
N GLN A 458 30.89 -6.45 1.02
CA GLN A 458 32.30 -6.16 1.25
C GLN A 458 32.86 -5.25 0.14
N SER A 459 34.18 -5.00 0.16
CA SER A 459 34.87 -4.32 -0.94
C SER A 459 34.68 -5.09 -2.25
N PRO A 460 34.26 -4.41 -3.34
CA PRO A 460 33.95 -5.08 -4.59
C PRO A 460 35.22 -5.74 -5.16
N PRO A 461 35.07 -6.86 -5.90
CA PRO A 461 36.21 -7.42 -6.63
C PRO A 461 36.63 -6.50 -7.78
N ASP A 462 37.86 -6.65 -8.25
CA ASP A 462 38.39 -5.87 -9.39
C ASP A 462 37.49 -6.00 -10.63
N GLY A 463 37.32 -4.90 -11.37
CA GLY A 463 36.56 -4.89 -12.61
C GLY A 463 35.59 -3.70 -12.73
N ARG A 464 34.72 -3.76 -13.73
CA ARG A 464 33.73 -2.70 -13.97
C ARG A 464 32.64 -2.75 -12.88
N PRO A 465 32.34 -1.63 -12.21
CA PRO A 465 31.26 -1.59 -11.23
C PRO A 465 29.89 -1.66 -11.90
N PRO A 466 28.87 -2.21 -11.22
CA PRO A 466 27.50 -2.21 -11.73
C PRO A 466 26.95 -0.78 -11.76
N LEU A 467 25.84 -0.60 -12.48
CA LEU A 467 25.16 0.70 -12.54
C LEU A 467 24.58 1.08 -11.15
N PRO A 468 24.81 2.33 -10.69
CA PRO A 468 24.20 2.80 -9.45
C PRO A 468 22.67 2.86 -9.54
N ILE A 469 22.00 2.40 -8.49
CA ILE A 469 20.56 2.56 -8.30
C ILE A 469 20.30 3.89 -7.61
N ALA A 470 19.26 4.61 -8.03
CA ALA A 470 18.84 5.83 -7.36
C ALA A 470 18.24 5.52 -5.97
N ASP A 471 18.69 6.25 -4.95
CA ASP A 471 18.05 6.23 -3.63
C ASP A 471 16.68 6.90 -3.71
N ALA A 472 15.62 6.10 -3.86
CA ALA A 472 14.25 6.58 -3.99
C ALA A 472 13.80 7.45 -2.80
N TYR A 473 14.24 7.14 -1.58
CA TYR A 473 13.89 7.93 -0.40
C TYR A 473 14.55 9.32 -0.46
N ARG A 474 15.86 9.37 -0.74
CA ARG A 474 16.59 10.64 -0.86
C ARG A 474 16.09 11.49 -2.03
N CYS A 475 15.89 10.87 -3.19
CA CYS A 475 15.30 11.53 -4.36
C CYS A 475 13.91 12.08 -4.04
N GLY A 476 13.12 11.34 -3.26
CA GLY A 476 11.80 11.77 -2.84
C GLY A 476 11.82 12.99 -1.92
N ILE A 477 12.73 13.03 -0.94
CA ILE A 477 12.95 14.20 -0.09
C ILE A 477 13.27 15.44 -0.94
N ILE A 478 14.22 15.32 -1.88
CA ILE A 478 14.65 16.44 -2.73
C ILE A 478 13.47 16.98 -3.55
N LYS A 479 12.67 16.09 -4.15
CA LYS A 479 11.48 16.49 -4.93
C LYS A 479 10.43 17.18 -4.06
N LEU A 480 10.16 16.66 -2.86
CA LEU A 480 9.22 17.28 -1.93
C LEU A 480 9.69 18.66 -1.47
N GLN A 481 10.99 18.83 -1.19
CA GLN A 481 11.55 20.13 -0.83
C GLN A 481 11.40 21.14 -1.97
N GLN A 482 11.72 20.74 -3.20
CA GLN A 482 11.57 21.58 -4.38
C GLN A 482 10.10 21.96 -4.63
N GLU A 483 9.18 21.01 -4.50
CA GLU A 483 7.74 21.26 -4.68
C GLU A 483 7.18 22.14 -3.57
N PHE A 484 7.60 21.94 -2.31
CA PHE A 484 7.16 22.78 -1.20
C PHE A 484 7.47 24.27 -1.43
N VAL A 485 8.66 24.58 -1.97
CA VAL A 485 9.03 25.96 -2.34
C VAL A 485 8.17 26.50 -3.48
N LYS A 486 7.75 25.66 -4.43
CA LYS A 486 7.00 26.08 -5.62
C LYS A 486 5.50 26.22 -5.39
N THR A 487 4.89 25.25 -4.73
CA THR A 487 3.42 25.12 -4.64
C THR A 487 2.92 24.86 -3.22
N GLY A 488 3.80 24.82 -2.22
CA GLY A 488 3.43 24.50 -0.83
C GLY A 488 2.83 23.10 -0.66
N LEU A 489 3.16 22.17 -1.57
CA LEU A 489 2.60 20.80 -1.61
C LEU A 489 1.06 20.77 -1.73
N ALA A 490 0.47 21.77 -2.40
CA ALA A 490 -0.98 21.92 -2.50
C ALA A 490 -1.69 20.69 -3.09
N ARG A 491 -1.02 19.87 -3.91
CA ARG A 491 -1.60 18.65 -4.50
C ARG A 491 -1.99 17.56 -3.50
N PHE A 492 -1.51 17.65 -2.25
CA PHE A 492 -1.86 16.72 -1.16
C PHE A 492 -3.03 17.22 -0.29
N ARG A 493 -3.61 18.38 -0.61
CA ARG A 493 -4.84 18.83 0.05
C ARG A 493 -6.00 17.89 -0.26
N PRO A 494 -6.89 17.62 0.70
CA PRO A 494 -8.16 16.95 0.41
C PRO A 494 -8.99 17.82 -0.53
N GLU A 495 -9.92 17.17 -1.23
CA GLU A 495 -10.91 17.88 -2.05
C GLU A 495 -12.08 18.28 -1.15
N ALA A 496 -12.51 19.54 -1.25
CA ALA A 496 -13.70 20.02 -0.57
C ALA A 496 -14.97 19.66 -1.37
N PRO A 497 -16.12 19.53 -0.71
CA PRO A 497 -17.41 19.52 -1.39
C PRO A 497 -17.58 20.77 -2.25
N GLY A 498 -17.84 20.60 -3.54
CA GLY A 498 -17.82 21.67 -4.53
C GLY A 498 -18.73 22.85 -4.17
N ALA A 499 -19.99 22.58 -3.85
CA ALA A 499 -20.98 23.59 -3.46
C ALA A 499 -20.52 24.47 -2.28
N LEU A 500 -19.93 23.86 -1.24
CA LEU A 500 -19.44 24.60 -0.08
C LEU A 500 -18.25 25.50 -0.41
N SER A 501 -17.37 25.07 -1.32
CA SER A 501 -16.23 25.88 -1.77
C SER A 501 -16.68 27.14 -2.50
N MET A 502 -17.69 27.03 -3.39
CA MET A 502 -18.20 28.17 -4.14
C MET A 502 -18.96 29.16 -3.26
N HIS A 503 -19.78 28.69 -2.31
CA HIS A 503 -20.49 29.58 -1.39
C HIS A 503 -19.53 30.45 -0.55
N GLU A 504 -18.36 29.92 -0.17
CA GLU A 504 -17.35 30.70 0.53
C GLU A 504 -16.59 31.65 -0.41
N GLU A 505 -16.30 31.24 -1.63
CA GLU A 505 -15.70 32.10 -2.66
C GLU A 505 -16.63 33.28 -2.98
N ASP A 506 -17.93 33.04 -3.16
CA ASP A 506 -18.95 34.06 -3.37
C ASP A 506 -19.04 35.01 -2.17
N HIS A 507 -19.08 34.51 -0.93
CA HIS A 507 -19.09 35.37 0.26
C HIS A 507 -17.80 36.18 0.42
N SER A 508 -16.64 35.62 0.04
CA SER A 508 -15.37 36.34 0.04
C SER A 508 -15.32 37.40 -1.06
N GLY A 509 -15.86 37.11 -2.25
CA GLY A 509 -16.01 38.05 -3.36
C GLY A 509 -16.99 39.18 -3.04
N GLU A 510 -18.10 38.88 -2.37
CA GLU A 510 -19.05 39.87 -1.85
C GLU A 510 -18.41 40.75 -0.76
N GLN A 511 -17.57 40.20 0.11
CA GLN A 511 -16.82 40.97 1.10
C GLN A 511 -15.77 41.87 0.45
N ILE A 512 -15.06 41.39 -0.57
CA ILE A 512 -14.07 42.18 -1.33
C ILE A 512 -14.78 43.28 -2.12
N MET A 513 -15.89 42.99 -2.81
CA MET A 513 -16.70 44.02 -3.48
C MET A 513 -17.29 45.04 -2.51
N ARG A 514 -17.65 44.64 -1.27
CA ARG A 514 -18.07 45.58 -0.21
C ARG A 514 -16.93 46.45 0.31
N LEU A 515 -15.69 45.96 0.27
CA LEU A 515 -14.50 46.75 0.60
C LEU A 515 -14.14 47.71 -0.56
N ASP A 516 -14.23 47.27 -1.81
CA ASP A 516 -13.95 48.11 -3.00
C ASP A 516 -15.03 49.17 -3.23
N THR A 517 -16.29 48.93 -2.87
CA THR A 517 -17.34 49.96 -2.89
C THR A 517 -17.20 51.03 -1.80
N THR A 518 -16.27 50.86 -0.85
CA THR A 518 -15.86 51.91 0.10
C THR A 518 -14.59 52.65 -0.29
N GLY A 519 -13.93 52.25 -1.38
CA GLY A 519 -12.74 52.90 -1.95
C GLY A 519 -13.01 53.43 -3.35
N SER A 520 -13.61 54.63 -3.44
CA SER A 520 -13.76 55.34 -4.71
C SER A 520 -12.39 55.66 -5.33
N GLY A 521 -12.09 55.09 -6.50
CA GLY A 521 -10.90 55.43 -7.28
C GLY A 521 -10.89 54.77 -8.66
N GLU A 522 -11.49 55.46 -9.63
CA GLU A 522 -11.26 55.45 -11.10
C GLU A 522 -10.78 54.16 -11.80
N LEU A 523 -11.67 53.60 -12.63
CA LEU A 523 -11.40 52.55 -13.62
C LEU A 523 -10.81 53.16 -14.91
N GLU A 524 -9.62 52.70 -15.31
CA GLU A 524 -9.15 52.79 -16.71
C GLU A 524 -9.23 51.40 -17.39
N PRO A 525 -9.58 51.31 -18.69
CA PRO A 525 -9.84 50.04 -19.37
C PRO A 525 -8.58 49.48 -20.04
N HIS A 526 -8.23 48.22 -19.77
CA HIS A 526 -7.20 47.50 -20.53
C HIS A 526 -7.72 46.19 -21.14
N GLN A 527 -7.98 46.29 -22.45
CA GLN A 527 -7.72 45.38 -23.57
C GLN A 527 -7.72 43.85 -23.36
N ASP A 528 -8.68 43.24 -24.07
CA ASP A 528 -8.69 41.83 -24.50
C ASP A 528 -7.39 41.41 -25.19
N VAL A 529 -6.81 40.30 -24.73
CA VAL A 529 -5.90 39.48 -25.54
C VAL A 529 -6.36 38.03 -25.42
N SER A 530 -7.01 37.57 -26.48
CA SER A 530 -7.29 36.18 -26.78
C SER A 530 -5.99 35.44 -27.12
N ASP A 531 -5.71 34.33 -26.45
CA ASP A 531 -4.76 33.33 -26.95
C ASP A 531 -5.45 31.96 -27.00
N GLU A 532 -5.74 31.54 -28.23
CA GLU A 532 -6.02 30.17 -28.61
C GLU A 532 -4.71 29.36 -28.52
N SER A 533 -4.74 28.23 -27.81
CA SER A 533 -3.81 27.15 -28.10
C SER A 533 -4.45 25.80 -27.79
N GLY A 534 -4.92 25.15 -28.85
CA GLY A 534 -5.32 23.75 -28.84
C GLY A 534 -4.12 22.84 -28.54
N GLY A 535 -4.40 21.72 -27.89
CA GLY A 535 -3.42 20.71 -27.52
C GLY A 535 -4.09 19.36 -27.33
N GLU A 536 -4.09 18.62 -28.45
CA GLU A 536 -4.43 17.22 -28.71
C GLU A 536 -4.57 16.25 -27.52
N GLU A 537 -5.72 15.58 -27.50
CA GLU A 537 -6.04 14.36 -26.77
C GLU A 537 -5.10 13.21 -27.17
N ALA A 538 -4.50 12.54 -26.19
CA ALA A 538 -3.87 11.24 -26.37
C ALA A 538 -4.62 10.21 -25.52
N ASN A 539 -5.59 9.53 -26.16
CA ASN A 539 -6.17 8.28 -25.68
C ASN A 539 -5.07 7.22 -25.56
N GLN A 540 -4.93 6.63 -24.38
CA GLN A 540 -4.26 5.34 -24.21
C GLN A 540 -5.27 4.36 -23.64
N ASP A 541 -5.76 3.50 -24.54
CA ASP A 541 -6.41 2.24 -24.23
C ASP A 541 -5.43 1.36 -23.43
N GLU A 542 -5.77 1.00 -22.20
CA GLU A 542 -5.15 -0.13 -21.49
C GLU A 542 -6.13 -1.32 -21.58
N GLU A 543 -5.74 -2.32 -22.37
CA GLU A 543 -6.34 -3.64 -22.41
C GLU A 543 -6.13 -4.36 -21.06
N GLU A 544 -7.23 -4.55 -20.33
CA GLU A 544 -7.30 -5.45 -19.18
C GLU A 544 -7.46 -6.91 -19.63
N GLY A 545 -6.67 -7.80 -19.03
CA GLY A 545 -6.74 -9.25 -19.17
C GLY A 545 -6.10 -9.97 -17.99
#